data_AF-A0A7G4RF02-F1
#
_entry.id   AF-A0A7G4RF02-F1
#
_cell.length_a   1.000
_cell.length_b   1.000
_cell.length_c   1.000
_cell.angle_alpha   90.00
_cell.angle_beta   90.00
_cell.angle_gamma   90.00
#
_symmetry.space_group_name_H-M   'P 1'
#
loop_
_entity.id
_entity.type
_entity.pdbx_description
1 polymer ?
#
loop_
_entity_poly.entity_id
_entity_poly.type
_entity_poly.pdbx_seq_one_letter_code
_entity_poly.pdbx_strand_id
1 'polypeptide(L)'
;MWSPSQKNPSKGENERYARFIGKHRDLRNVIGGVLTVDLDRAQRELAKLEQIIQIIEEHKHQPSGDLREKLKTAMEYGNLTEKLKSEKLRAEEAADKITRLPLSLDEMKLLSSVFGSEDNGILYLSPEKFFERLENLQASTNEGDQKIVAKLEQKGQGEANRIIQDVIKHIKEDLNRTKWDEMKFLLSDGIKNVANYSDKTQIYNKTLFMHSKMDAEITQLSSEKTSQSSIGRLRQKKAAISEYIQELESIRHVESKYFTALTTTTARATTSLESDLKAIEKTIKECKKDIKEAKKEKQSTKFLLLRLKELESSKKVLSSLAKKGKLEKAIEEIEDALTSSQKVKHFDDVLEELDKNISEKEEQKALLMSDSPLSNKKEERQTKFEQNKREIAKLMASLDAVKVEGKIITKEEKKKWEDIEKRIDKLMYENDLLKSDNPPKSNEEIIHNLKDSMRITLALSEGKDKKTQEKATSYFKSIKQTIKEMREEDENLNPDHGYSLKK
;
A
#
# COMPACT_ATOMS: atom_id res chain seq x y z
N MET A 1 15.67 68.74 -12.77
CA MET A 1 16.48 67.54 -12.42
C MET A 1 15.68 66.67 -11.48
N TRP A 2 15.01 65.64 -11.99
CA TRP A 2 14.43 64.56 -11.17
C TRP A 2 15.05 63.26 -11.67
N SER A 3 15.92 62.67 -10.85
CA SER A 3 16.42 61.32 -11.09
C SER A 3 15.37 60.32 -10.60
N PRO A 4 14.91 59.37 -11.43
CA PRO A 4 14.14 58.24 -10.95
C PRO A 4 15.13 57.25 -10.31
N SER A 5 15.01 57.04 -9.00
CA SER A 5 15.65 55.93 -8.33
C SER A 5 15.02 54.62 -8.80
N GLN A 6 15.63 54.02 -9.84
CA GLN A 6 15.48 52.61 -10.13
C GLN A 6 15.99 51.84 -8.89
N LYS A 7 15.05 51.38 -8.05
CA LYS A 7 15.34 50.35 -7.05
C LYS A 7 15.81 49.12 -7.81
N ASN A 8 17.11 48.85 -7.77
CA ASN A 8 17.65 47.54 -8.13
C ASN A 8 16.84 46.47 -7.39
N PRO A 9 16.31 45.44 -8.08
CA PRO A 9 15.69 44.31 -7.41
C PRO A 9 16.74 43.73 -6.46
N SER A 10 16.41 43.70 -5.16
CA SER A 10 17.39 43.41 -4.13
C SER A 10 17.94 42.00 -4.35
N LYS A 11 19.26 41.82 -4.24
CA LYS A 11 19.96 40.53 -4.41
C LYS A 11 19.25 39.35 -3.72
N GLY A 12 18.58 39.60 -2.59
CA GLY A 12 17.81 38.61 -1.85
C GLY A 12 16.50 38.12 -2.51
N GLU A 13 15.83 38.90 -3.37
CA GLU A 13 14.63 38.44 -4.09
C GLU A 13 14.99 37.44 -5.19
N ASN A 14 16.11 37.67 -5.88
CA ASN A 14 16.64 36.74 -6.89
C ASN A 14 17.10 35.43 -6.24
N GLU A 15 17.75 35.49 -5.09
CA GLU A 15 18.14 34.28 -4.32
C GLU A 15 16.92 33.47 -3.86
N ARG A 16 15.87 34.13 -3.38
CA ARG A 16 14.60 33.46 -3.01
C ARG A 16 13.93 32.83 -4.22
N TYR A 17 13.94 33.50 -5.36
CA TYR A 17 13.34 32.97 -6.58
C TYR A 17 14.11 31.76 -7.10
N ALA A 18 15.46 31.80 -7.06
CA ALA A 18 16.29 30.64 -7.37
C ALA A 18 16.01 29.46 -6.42
N ARG A 19 15.83 29.72 -5.12
CA ARG A 19 15.41 28.68 -4.16
C ARG A 19 14.04 28.10 -4.51
N PHE A 20 13.05 28.93 -4.84
CA PHE A 20 11.73 28.47 -5.28
C PHE A 20 11.84 27.54 -6.51
N ILE A 21 12.61 27.92 -7.54
CA ILE A 21 12.83 27.09 -8.72
C ILE A 21 13.46 25.75 -8.34
N GLY A 22 14.50 25.77 -7.49
CA GLY A 22 15.16 24.56 -7.01
C GLY A 22 14.19 23.62 -6.30
N LYS A 23 13.47 24.13 -5.30
CA LYS A 23 12.51 23.35 -4.51
C LYS A 23 11.36 22.79 -5.35
N HIS A 24 10.84 23.57 -6.29
CA HIS A 24 9.83 23.06 -7.21
C HIS A 24 10.37 21.93 -8.09
N ARG A 25 11.61 22.04 -8.58
CA ARG A 25 12.22 20.98 -9.39
C ARG A 25 12.35 19.70 -8.59
N ASP A 26 12.77 19.80 -7.33
CA ASP A 26 12.83 18.66 -6.41
C ASP A 26 11.45 18.01 -6.26
N LEU A 27 10.42 18.81 -5.98
CA LEU A 27 9.04 18.30 -5.83
C LEU A 27 8.53 17.62 -7.10
N ARG A 28 8.79 18.22 -8.27
CA ARG A 28 8.43 17.63 -9.58
C ARG A 28 9.11 16.28 -9.80
N ASN A 29 10.37 16.12 -9.41
CA ASN A 29 11.07 14.83 -9.55
C ASN A 29 10.45 13.76 -8.65
N VAL A 30 10.05 14.11 -7.43
CA VAL A 30 9.35 13.20 -6.52
C VAL A 30 7.99 12.79 -7.08
N ILE A 31 7.23 13.74 -7.65
CA ILE A 31 5.90 13.47 -8.22
C ILE A 31 5.98 12.66 -9.51
N GLY A 32 6.87 13.03 -10.43
CA GLY A 32 7.00 12.40 -11.74
C GLY A 32 7.46 10.93 -11.69
N GLY A 33 7.93 10.47 -10.53
CA GLY A 33 8.26 9.06 -10.28
C GLY A 33 7.19 8.34 -9.48
N VAL A 34 7.57 7.91 -8.27
CA VAL A 34 6.83 7.01 -7.38
C VAL A 34 5.39 7.46 -7.10
N LEU A 35 5.17 8.73 -6.77
CA LEU A 35 3.85 9.21 -6.34
C LEU A 35 2.79 9.11 -7.45
N THR A 36 3.15 9.33 -8.71
CA THR A 36 2.19 9.19 -9.82
C THR A 36 1.78 7.73 -10.00
N VAL A 37 2.76 6.81 -9.95
CA VAL A 37 2.48 5.37 -10.07
C VAL A 37 1.63 4.88 -8.91
N ASP A 38 1.97 5.27 -7.68
CA ASP A 38 1.25 4.87 -6.48
C ASP A 38 -0.17 5.45 -6.45
N LEU A 39 -0.37 6.70 -6.90
CA LEU A 39 -1.69 7.30 -7.02
C LEU A 39 -2.57 6.55 -8.02
N ASP A 40 -2.06 6.25 -9.22
CA ASP A 40 -2.80 5.51 -10.26
C ASP A 40 -3.14 4.09 -9.81
N ARG A 41 -2.27 3.46 -9.00
CA ARG A 41 -2.54 2.15 -8.41
C ARG A 41 -3.61 2.25 -7.32
N ALA A 42 -3.49 3.21 -6.40
CA ALA A 42 -4.45 3.43 -5.33
C ALA A 42 -5.85 3.73 -5.87
N GLN A 43 -5.96 4.57 -6.90
CA GLN A 43 -7.24 4.89 -7.55
C GLN A 43 -7.89 3.66 -8.21
N ARG A 44 -7.10 2.81 -8.87
CA ARG A 44 -7.61 1.55 -9.45
C ARG A 44 -8.09 0.58 -8.38
N GLU A 45 -7.33 0.41 -7.31
CA GLU A 45 -7.72 -0.46 -6.20
C GLU A 45 -8.96 0.10 -5.48
N LEU A 46 -9.06 1.41 -5.29
CA LEU A 46 -10.25 2.04 -4.72
C LEU A 46 -11.49 1.74 -5.57
N ALA A 47 -11.41 1.97 -6.89
CA ALA A 47 -12.52 1.71 -7.80
C ALA A 47 -12.94 0.22 -7.78
N LYS A 48 -11.97 -0.69 -7.70
CA LYS A 48 -12.21 -2.13 -7.55
C LYS A 48 -12.95 -2.44 -6.25
N LEU A 49 -12.50 -1.89 -5.12
CA LEU A 49 -13.15 -2.10 -3.82
C LEU A 49 -14.57 -1.53 -3.80
N GLU A 50 -14.79 -0.36 -4.40
CA GLU A 50 -16.12 0.24 -4.52
C GLU A 50 -17.06 -0.65 -5.32
N GLN A 51 -16.60 -1.19 -6.45
CA GLN A 51 -17.37 -2.12 -7.27
C GLN A 51 -17.71 -3.41 -6.50
N ILE A 52 -16.75 -3.98 -5.75
CA ILE A 52 -16.99 -5.18 -4.94
C ILE A 52 -18.03 -4.91 -3.85
N ILE A 53 -17.90 -3.80 -3.12
CA ILE A 53 -18.86 -3.40 -2.08
C ILE A 53 -20.26 -3.24 -2.68
N GLN A 54 -20.36 -2.53 -3.81
CA GLN A 54 -21.62 -2.32 -4.51
C GLN A 54 -22.27 -3.65 -4.92
N ILE A 55 -21.53 -4.59 -5.51
CA ILE A 55 -22.04 -5.91 -5.91
C ILE A 55 -22.64 -6.67 -4.72
N ILE A 56 -21.96 -6.65 -3.57
CA ILE A 56 -22.42 -7.36 -2.37
C ILE A 56 -23.68 -6.68 -1.80
N GLU A 57 -23.69 -5.36 -1.73
CA GLU A 57 -24.83 -4.59 -1.21
C GLU A 57 -26.06 -4.73 -2.12
N GLU A 58 -25.90 -4.62 -3.44
CA GLU A 58 -26.97 -4.86 -4.41
C GLU A 58 -27.54 -6.27 -4.29
N HIS A 59 -26.69 -7.30 -4.14
CA HIS A 59 -27.15 -8.67 -3.97
C HIS A 59 -27.88 -8.87 -2.63
N LYS A 60 -27.49 -8.17 -1.56
CA LYS A 60 -28.20 -8.19 -0.27
C LYS A 60 -29.60 -7.59 -0.39
N HIS A 61 -29.76 -6.51 -1.14
CA HIS A 61 -31.05 -5.83 -1.32
C HIS A 61 -31.93 -6.50 -2.39
N GLN A 62 -31.32 -7.08 -3.42
CA GLN A 62 -31.99 -7.75 -4.52
C GLN A 62 -31.13 -8.92 -5.04
N PRO A 63 -31.27 -10.13 -4.47
CA PRO A 63 -30.48 -11.29 -4.87
C PRO A 63 -30.84 -11.70 -6.29
N SER A 64 -30.02 -11.26 -7.25
CA SER A 64 -30.20 -11.52 -8.67
C SER A 64 -28.87 -11.92 -9.31
N GLY A 65 -28.89 -13.04 -10.05
CA GLY A 65 -27.71 -13.64 -10.68
C GLY A 65 -26.74 -14.29 -9.68
N ASP A 66 -25.65 -14.83 -10.19
CA ASP A 66 -24.62 -15.49 -9.39
C ASP A 66 -23.65 -14.45 -8.80
N LEU A 67 -23.76 -14.20 -7.49
CA LEU A 67 -22.88 -13.31 -6.74
C LEU A 67 -21.40 -13.69 -6.92
N ARG A 68 -21.10 -14.98 -6.97
CA ARG A 68 -19.72 -15.47 -7.08
C ARG A 68 -19.11 -15.09 -8.42
N GLU A 69 -19.86 -15.19 -9.51
CA GLU A 69 -19.39 -14.80 -10.85
C GLU A 69 -19.27 -13.27 -11.00
N LYS A 70 -20.18 -12.50 -10.39
CA LYS A 70 -20.06 -11.03 -10.33
C LYS A 70 -18.79 -10.62 -9.57
N LEU A 71 -18.52 -11.26 -8.41
CA LEU A 71 -17.30 -11.03 -7.62
C LEU A 71 -16.03 -11.44 -8.38
N LYS A 72 -16.02 -12.60 -9.05
CA LYS A 72 -14.89 -13.02 -9.90
C LYS A 72 -14.57 -11.98 -10.98
N THR A 73 -15.60 -11.43 -11.61
CA THR A 73 -15.45 -10.42 -12.66
C THR A 73 -14.84 -9.13 -12.08
N ALA A 74 -15.42 -8.60 -11.00
CA ALA A 74 -14.92 -7.38 -10.35
C ALA A 74 -13.52 -7.55 -9.73
N MET A 75 -13.20 -8.77 -9.28
CA MET A 75 -11.88 -9.08 -8.70
C MET A 75 -10.80 -9.36 -9.75
N GLU A 76 -11.15 -9.36 -11.05
CA GLU A 76 -10.29 -9.75 -12.18
C GLU A 76 -9.76 -11.19 -12.08
N TYR A 77 -10.56 -12.10 -11.53
CA TYR A 77 -10.19 -13.50 -11.33
C TYR A 77 -9.82 -14.21 -12.64
N GLY A 78 -10.47 -13.84 -13.75
CA GLY A 78 -10.14 -14.34 -15.09
C GLY A 78 -8.71 -14.02 -15.51
N ASN A 79 -8.27 -12.77 -15.34
CA ASN A 79 -6.90 -12.34 -15.64
C ASN A 79 -5.87 -13.13 -14.81
N LEU A 80 -6.16 -13.35 -13.52
CA LEU A 80 -5.29 -14.13 -12.65
C LEU A 80 -5.24 -15.60 -13.03
N THR A 81 -6.36 -16.17 -13.48
CA THR A 81 -6.45 -17.55 -13.96
C THR A 81 -5.66 -17.75 -15.26
N GLU A 82 -5.77 -16.83 -16.22
CA GLU A 82 -4.98 -16.85 -17.45
C GLU A 82 -3.49 -16.71 -17.17
N LYS A 83 -3.13 -15.78 -16.27
CA LYS A 83 -1.75 -15.61 -15.81
C LYS A 83 -1.22 -16.87 -15.14
N LEU A 84 -1.99 -17.50 -14.26
CA LEU A 84 -1.60 -18.75 -13.61
C LEU A 84 -1.34 -19.87 -14.62
N LYS A 85 -2.20 -20.02 -15.64
CA LYS A 85 -1.99 -20.98 -16.73
C LYS A 85 -0.72 -20.68 -17.51
N SER A 86 -0.48 -19.40 -17.85
CA SER A 86 0.72 -18.99 -18.58
C SER A 86 2.01 -19.22 -17.77
N GLU A 87 2.03 -18.88 -16.49
CA GLU A 87 3.21 -19.09 -15.64
C GLU A 87 3.44 -20.58 -15.36
N LYS A 88 2.38 -21.39 -15.27
CA LYS A 88 2.47 -22.85 -15.18
C LYS A 88 3.17 -23.42 -16.42
N LEU A 89 2.69 -23.05 -17.62
CA LEU A 89 3.29 -23.50 -18.88
C LEU A 89 4.76 -23.10 -18.97
N ARG A 90 5.11 -21.87 -18.58
CA ARG A 90 6.51 -21.40 -18.56
C ARG A 90 7.39 -22.19 -17.60
N ALA A 91 6.86 -22.60 -16.45
CA ALA A 91 7.58 -23.45 -15.50
C ALA A 91 7.76 -24.87 -16.05
N GLU A 92 6.73 -25.43 -16.69
CA GLU A 92 6.78 -26.75 -17.35
C GLU A 92 7.77 -26.75 -18.54
N GLU A 93 7.71 -25.75 -19.43
CA GLU A 93 8.66 -25.59 -20.54
C GLU A 93 10.11 -25.42 -20.06
N ALA A 94 10.32 -24.79 -18.89
CA ALA A 94 11.64 -24.70 -18.28
C ALA A 94 12.09 -26.04 -17.70
N ALA A 95 11.19 -26.85 -17.15
CA ALA A 95 11.48 -28.20 -16.68
C ALA A 95 11.86 -29.13 -17.85
N ASP A 96 11.13 -29.06 -18.96
CA ASP A 96 11.37 -29.85 -20.17
C ASP A 96 12.74 -29.60 -20.81
N LYS A 97 13.32 -28.41 -20.57
CA LYS A 97 14.68 -28.09 -21.00
C LYS A 97 15.76 -28.74 -20.12
N ILE A 98 15.43 -29.06 -18.87
CA ILE A 98 16.33 -29.74 -17.91
C ILE A 98 16.35 -31.25 -18.18
N THR A 99 15.21 -31.85 -18.51
CA THR A 99 15.03 -33.31 -18.71
C THR A 99 15.59 -33.85 -20.02
N ARG A 100 16.20 -33.00 -20.87
CA ARG A 100 16.90 -33.44 -22.10
C ARG A 100 18.19 -34.21 -21.82
N LEU A 101 18.64 -34.22 -20.58
CA LEU A 101 19.74 -35.00 -20.05
C LEU A 101 19.18 -36.16 -19.21
N PRO A 102 19.87 -37.30 -19.11
CA PRO A 102 19.44 -38.41 -18.25
C PRO A 102 19.81 -38.15 -16.78
N LEU A 103 19.55 -36.93 -16.32
CA LEU A 103 19.71 -36.55 -14.92
C LEU A 103 18.38 -36.04 -14.38
N SER A 104 18.09 -36.39 -13.14
CA SER A 104 16.92 -35.85 -12.44
C SER A 104 17.09 -34.35 -12.14
N LEU A 105 15.99 -33.66 -11.85
CA LEU A 105 16.04 -32.25 -11.44
C LEU A 105 16.90 -32.04 -10.18
N ASP A 106 16.87 -33.00 -9.26
CA ASP A 106 17.65 -32.93 -8.02
C ASP A 106 19.15 -33.15 -8.27
N GLU A 107 19.50 -34.05 -9.20
CA GLU A 107 20.86 -34.22 -9.73
C GLU A 107 21.36 -32.93 -10.40
N MET A 108 20.52 -32.28 -11.21
CA MET A 108 20.87 -31.01 -11.87
C MET A 108 21.01 -29.84 -10.90
N LYS A 109 20.20 -29.79 -9.84
CA LYS A 109 20.33 -28.81 -8.76
C LYS A 109 21.60 -29.01 -7.94
N LEU A 110 22.00 -30.27 -7.70
CA LEU A 110 23.28 -30.58 -7.10
C LEU A 110 24.41 -30.03 -7.97
N LEU A 111 24.43 -30.36 -9.27
CA LEU A 111 25.44 -29.86 -10.20
C LEU A 111 25.49 -28.32 -10.25
N SER A 112 24.32 -27.67 -10.31
CA SER A 112 24.25 -26.20 -10.27
C SER A 112 24.81 -25.61 -8.99
N SER A 113 24.67 -26.29 -7.85
CA SER A 113 25.16 -25.81 -6.56
C SER A 113 26.68 -26.01 -6.41
N VAL A 114 27.22 -27.06 -7.02
CA VAL A 114 28.65 -27.40 -6.95
C VAL A 114 29.49 -26.60 -7.94
N PHE A 115 28.96 -26.40 -9.17
CA PHE A 115 29.72 -25.82 -10.28
C PHE A 115 29.26 -24.41 -10.68
N GLY A 116 28.13 -23.92 -10.14
CA GLY A 116 27.58 -22.60 -10.44
C GLY A 116 26.92 -22.49 -11.82
N SER A 117 26.22 -21.38 -12.06
CA SER A 117 25.48 -21.11 -13.32
C SER A 117 26.22 -20.19 -14.30
N GLU A 118 27.43 -19.75 -13.97
CA GLU A 118 28.22 -18.86 -14.81
C GLU A 118 28.74 -19.57 -16.07
N ASP A 119 28.97 -18.81 -17.14
CA ASP A 119 29.35 -19.28 -18.48
C ASP A 119 30.66 -20.10 -18.54
N ASN A 120 31.34 -20.34 -17.41
CA ASN A 120 32.63 -21.00 -17.32
C ASN A 120 32.75 -22.14 -16.28
N GLY A 121 31.67 -22.61 -15.66
CA GLY A 121 31.75 -23.59 -14.56
C GLY A 121 32.29 -24.98 -14.97
N ILE A 122 31.56 -25.71 -15.82
CA ILE A 122 31.91 -27.10 -16.22
C ILE A 122 32.70 -27.13 -17.54
N LEU A 123 32.54 -26.12 -18.40
CA LEU A 123 33.08 -26.13 -19.77
C LEU A 123 34.63 -26.26 -19.84
N TYR A 124 35.33 -25.92 -18.77
CA TYR A 124 36.80 -25.97 -18.66
C TYR A 124 37.31 -27.12 -17.79
N LEU A 125 36.43 -27.98 -17.27
CA LEU A 125 36.81 -29.12 -16.46
C LEU A 125 37.17 -30.32 -17.33
N SER A 126 38.22 -31.03 -16.93
CA SER A 126 38.47 -32.39 -17.40
C SER A 126 37.48 -33.35 -16.70
N PRO A 127 37.19 -34.53 -17.28
CA PRO A 127 36.29 -35.48 -16.65
C PRO A 127 36.79 -35.90 -15.26
N GLU A 128 38.11 -36.06 -15.08
CA GLU A 128 38.72 -36.41 -13.79
C GLU A 128 38.43 -35.34 -12.73
N LYS A 129 38.68 -34.06 -13.05
CA LYS A 129 38.43 -32.95 -12.12
C LYS A 129 36.94 -32.79 -11.78
N PHE A 130 36.06 -33.09 -12.73
CA PHE A 130 34.63 -33.06 -12.52
C PHE A 130 34.18 -34.12 -11.51
N PHE A 131 34.57 -35.39 -11.71
CA PHE A 131 34.20 -36.48 -10.80
C PHE A 131 34.87 -36.34 -9.44
N GLU A 132 36.15 -35.97 -9.39
CA GLU A 132 36.88 -35.71 -8.15
C GLU A 132 36.18 -34.65 -7.29
N ARG A 133 35.66 -33.58 -7.91
CA ARG A 133 34.93 -32.53 -7.19
C ARG A 133 33.64 -33.04 -6.54
N LEU A 134 32.91 -33.93 -7.22
CA LEU A 134 31.67 -34.53 -6.71
C LEU A 134 31.95 -35.55 -5.59
N GLU A 135 32.96 -36.40 -5.77
CA GLU A 135 33.37 -37.41 -4.79
C GLU A 135 33.87 -36.76 -3.49
N ASN A 136 34.59 -35.64 -3.59
CA ASN A 136 35.10 -34.89 -2.44
C ASN A 136 34.04 -34.07 -1.69
N LEU A 137 32.83 -33.92 -2.22
CA LEU A 137 31.81 -33.03 -1.65
C LEU A 137 31.43 -33.43 -0.21
N GLN A 138 31.39 -34.74 0.08
CA GLN A 138 31.00 -35.26 1.39
C GLN A 138 32.11 -35.18 2.44
N ALA A 139 33.35 -35.37 2.00
CA ALA A 139 34.52 -35.29 2.87
C ALA A 139 35.01 -33.84 3.04
N SER A 140 34.37 -32.89 2.36
CA SER A 140 34.76 -31.49 2.37
C SER A 140 34.49 -30.85 3.74
N THR A 141 35.51 -30.17 4.25
CA THR A 141 35.40 -29.30 5.43
C THR A 141 35.02 -27.87 5.07
N ASN A 142 34.82 -27.58 3.77
CA ASN A 142 34.40 -26.27 3.30
C ASN A 142 32.93 -26.00 3.69
N GLU A 143 32.67 -24.85 4.32
CA GLU A 143 31.34 -24.46 4.78
C GLU A 143 30.30 -24.41 3.64
N GLY A 144 30.71 -24.04 2.42
CA GLY A 144 29.86 -24.04 1.24
C GLY A 144 29.41 -25.45 0.84
N ASP A 145 30.32 -26.41 0.84
CA ASP A 145 30.03 -27.80 0.50
C ASP A 145 29.16 -28.47 1.57
N GLN A 146 29.44 -28.20 2.84
CA GLN A 146 28.62 -28.66 3.95
C GLN A 146 27.18 -28.13 3.86
N LYS A 147 26.97 -26.89 3.41
CA LYS A 147 25.63 -26.34 3.16
C LYS A 147 24.91 -27.04 2.00
N ILE A 148 25.63 -27.45 0.96
CA ILE A 148 25.06 -28.20 -0.17
C ILE A 148 24.59 -29.57 0.30
N VAL A 149 25.46 -30.30 1.02
CA VAL A 149 25.14 -31.63 1.57
C VAL A 149 23.97 -31.55 2.56
N ALA A 150 23.99 -30.57 3.48
CA ALA A 150 22.92 -30.40 4.46
C ALA A 150 21.55 -30.13 3.82
N LYS A 151 21.48 -29.37 2.71
CA LYS A 151 20.23 -29.13 1.97
C LYS A 151 19.65 -30.39 1.34
N LEU A 152 20.51 -31.33 0.91
CA LEU A 152 20.06 -32.60 0.36
C LEU A 152 19.60 -33.56 1.47
N GLU A 153 20.30 -33.59 2.59
CA GLU A 153 19.94 -34.39 3.77
C GLU A 153 18.64 -33.95 4.45
N GLN A 154 18.17 -32.71 4.23
CA GLN A 154 16.84 -32.26 4.67
C GLN A 154 15.69 -33.07 4.04
N LYS A 155 15.94 -33.76 2.92
CA LYS A 155 14.95 -34.63 2.25
C LYS A 155 14.95 -36.08 2.77
N GLY A 156 15.95 -36.46 3.56
CA GLY A 156 16.09 -37.82 4.10
C GLY A 156 17.54 -38.17 4.40
N GLN A 157 17.74 -39.01 5.42
CA GLN A 157 19.07 -39.46 5.84
C GLN A 157 19.74 -40.29 4.74
N GLY A 158 20.93 -39.88 4.30
CA GLY A 158 21.71 -40.53 3.25
C GLY A 158 21.31 -40.15 1.82
N GLU A 159 20.36 -39.24 1.65
CA GLU A 159 19.88 -38.80 0.33
C GLU A 159 20.96 -38.05 -0.46
N ALA A 160 21.84 -37.29 0.23
CA ALA A 160 22.94 -36.61 -0.45
C ALA A 160 23.92 -37.61 -1.06
N ASN A 161 24.18 -38.71 -0.35
CA ASN A 161 25.04 -39.79 -0.81
C ASN A 161 24.49 -40.47 -2.05
N ARG A 162 23.20 -40.81 -2.01
CA ARG A 162 22.51 -41.43 -3.12
C ARG A 162 22.56 -40.56 -4.38
N ILE A 163 22.18 -39.28 -4.24
CA ILE A 163 22.15 -38.35 -5.38
C ILE A 163 23.54 -38.16 -5.98
N ILE A 164 24.61 -38.01 -5.17
CA ILE A 164 25.98 -37.87 -5.69
C ILE A 164 26.39 -39.11 -6.49
N GLN A 165 26.12 -40.31 -5.97
CA GLN A 165 26.44 -41.56 -6.65
C GLN A 165 25.63 -41.74 -7.93
N ASP A 166 24.34 -41.38 -7.93
CA ASP A 166 23.48 -41.45 -9.10
C ASP A 166 23.95 -40.48 -10.20
N VAL A 167 24.32 -39.24 -9.86
CA VAL A 167 24.95 -38.30 -10.83
C VAL A 167 26.19 -38.92 -11.46
N ILE A 168 27.10 -39.45 -10.65
CA ILE A 168 28.37 -40.01 -11.14
C ILE A 168 28.09 -41.20 -12.06
N LYS A 169 27.17 -42.08 -11.66
CA LYS A 169 26.77 -43.27 -12.43
C LYS A 169 26.14 -42.88 -13.76
N HIS A 170 25.12 -42.02 -13.77
CA HIS A 170 24.42 -41.60 -14.99
C HIS A 170 25.37 -40.95 -16.00
N ILE A 171 26.26 -40.05 -15.55
CA ILE A 171 27.21 -39.38 -16.45
C ILE A 171 28.25 -40.37 -16.99
N LYS A 172 28.75 -41.32 -16.17
CA LYS A 172 29.69 -42.36 -16.64
C LYS A 172 29.04 -43.31 -17.64
N GLU A 173 27.78 -43.69 -17.42
CA GLU A 173 27.02 -44.54 -18.35
C GLU A 173 26.83 -43.87 -19.71
N ASP A 174 26.53 -42.57 -19.72
CA ASP A 174 26.35 -41.77 -20.94
C ASP A 174 27.67 -41.42 -21.64
N LEU A 175 28.77 -41.27 -20.90
CA LEU A 175 30.11 -41.10 -21.47
C LEU A 175 30.57 -42.30 -22.32
N ASN A 176 29.95 -43.47 -22.14
CA ASN A 176 30.18 -44.61 -23.03
C ASN A 176 29.57 -44.40 -24.43
N ARG A 177 28.68 -43.41 -24.59
CA ARG A 177 27.91 -43.12 -25.81
C ARG A 177 28.21 -41.73 -26.41
N THR A 178 28.70 -40.80 -25.60
CA THR A 178 28.86 -39.38 -25.95
C THR A 178 30.25 -38.88 -25.53
N LYS A 179 30.88 -37.98 -26.31
CA LYS A 179 32.19 -37.40 -25.94
C LYS A 179 32.06 -36.46 -24.74
N TRP A 180 33.12 -36.37 -23.93
CA TRP A 180 33.15 -35.44 -22.79
C TRP A 180 32.89 -33.98 -23.19
N ASP A 181 33.40 -33.52 -24.34
CA ASP A 181 33.17 -32.16 -24.81
C ASP A 181 31.71 -31.89 -25.14
N GLU A 182 30.97 -32.86 -25.67
CA GLU A 182 29.53 -32.74 -25.92
C GLU A 182 28.75 -32.83 -24.59
N MET A 183 29.16 -33.73 -23.70
CA MET A 183 28.57 -33.90 -22.37
C MET A 183 28.69 -32.64 -21.51
N LYS A 184 29.85 -31.99 -21.46
CA LYS A 184 30.01 -30.75 -20.67
C LYS A 184 29.16 -29.60 -21.21
N PHE A 185 28.92 -29.52 -22.52
CA PHE A 185 27.99 -28.54 -23.09
C PHE A 185 26.55 -28.82 -22.66
N LEU A 186 26.12 -30.08 -22.73
CA LEU A 186 24.79 -30.48 -22.29
C LEU A 186 24.61 -30.20 -20.79
N LEU A 187 25.53 -30.65 -19.93
CA LEU A 187 25.48 -30.40 -18.49
C LEU A 187 25.47 -28.90 -18.15
N SER A 188 26.29 -28.10 -18.85
CA SER A 188 26.32 -26.65 -18.66
C SER A 188 24.98 -25.99 -19.05
N ASP A 189 24.35 -26.44 -20.13
CA ASP A 189 23.03 -25.94 -20.54
C ASP A 189 21.94 -26.37 -19.54
N GLY A 190 21.97 -27.63 -19.08
CA GLY A 190 21.08 -28.15 -18.05
C GLY A 190 21.14 -27.33 -16.75
N ILE A 191 22.35 -27.01 -16.27
CA ILE A 191 22.56 -26.19 -15.07
C ILE A 191 22.03 -24.76 -15.23
N LYS A 192 22.27 -24.12 -16.37
CA LYS A 192 21.70 -22.80 -16.67
C LYS A 192 20.17 -22.84 -16.65
N ASN A 193 19.59 -23.90 -17.18
CA ASN A 193 18.15 -24.11 -17.20
C ASN A 193 17.55 -24.38 -15.81
N VAL A 194 18.33 -24.91 -14.83
CA VAL A 194 17.89 -25.06 -13.43
C VAL A 194 17.57 -23.71 -12.78
N ALA A 195 18.42 -22.71 -12.97
CA ALA A 195 18.18 -21.36 -12.44
C ALA A 195 16.91 -20.76 -13.04
N ASN A 196 16.77 -20.84 -14.37
CA ASN A 196 15.57 -20.39 -15.06
C ASN A 196 14.30 -21.12 -14.58
N TYR A 197 14.35 -22.45 -14.44
CA TYR A 197 13.24 -23.23 -13.88
C TYR A 197 12.89 -22.82 -12.45
N SER A 198 13.89 -22.58 -11.59
CA SER A 198 13.67 -22.10 -10.22
C SER A 198 12.94 -20.76 -10.21
N ASP A 199 13.37 -19.79 -11.02
CA ASP A 199 12.74 -18.48 -11.12
C ASP A 199 11.30 -18.58 -11.63
N LYS A 200 11.06 -19.36 -12.70
CA LYS A 200 9.71 -19.57 -13.24
C LYS A 200 8.80 -20.29 -12.24
N THR A 201 9.33 -21.27 -11.53
CA THR A 201 8.59 -21.99 -10.47
C THR A 201 8.23 -21.05 -9.31
N GLN A 202 9.13 -20.15 -8.90
CA GLN A 202 8.84 -19.18 -7.85
C GLN A 202 7.74 -18.19 -8.29
N ILE A 203 7.79 -17.70 -9.53
CA ILE A 203 6.77 -16.81 -10.10
C ILE A 203 5.42 -17.54 -10.19
N TYR A 204 5.41 -18.79 -10.65
CA TYR A 204 4.22 -19.64 -10.69
C TYR A 204 3.64 -19.83 -9.28
N ASN A 205 4.44 -20.23 -8.30
CA ASN A 205 4.00 -20.44 -6.92
C ASN A 205 3.44 -19.16 -6.29
N LYS A 206 4.06 -18.00 -6.55
CA LYS A 206 3.52 -16.70 -6.11
C LYS A 206 2.17 -16.41 -6.75
N THR A 207 2.01 -16.70 -8.03
CA THR A 207 0.74 -16.51 -8.76
C THR A 207 -0.33 -17.48 -8.26
N LEU A 208 0.03 -18.74 -7.99
CA LEU A 208 -0.85 -19.75 -7.42
C LEU A 208 -1.33 -19.35 -6.03
N PHE A 209 -0.44 -18.86 -5.17
CA PHE A 209 -0.80 -18.35 -3.86
C PHE A 209 -1.81 -17.19 -3.95
N MET A 210 -1.57 -16.23 -4.85
CA MET A 210 -2.51 -15.11 -5.06
C MET A 210 -3.86 -15.59 -5.60
N HIS A 211 -3.87 -16.58 -6.48
CA HIS A 211 -5.08 -17.19 -7.01
C HIS A 211 -5.90 -17.88 -5.91
N SER A 212 -5.25 -18.72 -5.09
CA SER A 212 -5.89 -19.35 -3.93
C SER A 212 -6.39 -18.34 -2.89
N LYS A 213 -5.64 -17.26 -2.64
CA LYS A 213 -6.07 -16.18 -1.73
C LYS A 213 -7.33 -15.50 -2.26
N MET A 214 -7.38 -15.20 -3.55
CA MET A 214 -8.55 -14.58 -4.19
C MET A 214 -9.76 -15.51 -4.18
N ASP A 215 -9.57 -16.82 -4.39
CA ASP A 215 -10.65 -17.80 -4.27
C ASP A 215 -11.24 -17.85 -2.86
N ALA A 216 -10.39 -17.86 -1.84
CA ALA A 216 -10.83 -17.83 -0.44
C ALA A 216 -11.60 -16.54 -0.12
N GLU A 217 -11.12 -15.39 -0.60
CA GLU A 217 -11.78 -14.10 -0.43
C GLU A 217 -13.15 -14.07 -1.12
N ILE A 218 -13.26 -14.54 -2.36
CA ILE A 218 -14.55 -14.64 -3.09
C ILE A 218 -15.52 -15.55 -2.33
N THR A 219 -15.06 -16.71 -1.85
CA THR A 219 -15.89 -17.62 -1.05
C THR A 219 -16.38 -16.95 0.23
N GLN A 220 -15.51 -16.25 0.94
CA GLN A 220 -15.87 -15.52 2.16
C GLN A 220 -16.88 -14.39 1.90
N LEU A 221 -16.70 -13.63 0.82
CA LEU A 221 -17.59 -12.53 0.42
C LEU A 221 -18.95 -13.04 -0.07
N SER A 222 -19.00 -14.22 -0.69
CA SER A 222 -20.23 -14.85 -1.15
C SER A 222 -21.07 -15.51 -0.03
N SER A 223 -20.51 -15.69 1.16
CA SER A 223 -21.17 -16.34 2.29
C SER A 223 -21.99 -15.34 3.13
N GLU A 224 -23.28 -15.62 3.31
CA GLU A 224 -24.21 -14.79 4.09
C GLU A 224 -23.76 -14.61 5.56
N LYS A 225 -23.17 -15.65 6.17
CA LYS A 225 -22.70 -15.65 7.57
C LYS A 225 -21.53 -14.70 7.84
N THR A 226 -20.76 -14.40 6.80
CA THR A 226 -19.53 -13.57 6.87
C THR A 226 -19.70 -12.25 6.15
N SER A 227 -20.83 -12.01 5.48
CA SER A 227 -21.07 -10.85 4.63
C SER A 227 -20.94 -9.52 5.38
N GLN A 228 -21.53 -9.37 6.58
CA GLN A 228 -21.44 -8.12 7.33
C GLN A 228 -20.02 -7.78 7.81
N SER A 229 -19.27 -8.76 8.32
CA SER A 229 -17.88 -8.55 8.74
C SER A 229 -16.97 -8.28 7.53
N SER A 230 -17.23 -8.92 6.40
CA SER A 230 -16.41 -8.78 5.19
C SER A 230 -16.67 -7.45 4.47
N ILE A 231 -17.93 -6.98 4.40
CA ILE A 231 -18.24 -5.62 3.91
C ILE A 231 -17.61 -4.57 4.84
N GLY A 232 -17.70 -4.75 6.16
CA GLY A 232 -17.05 -3.85 7.12
C GLY A 232 -15.54 -3.72 6.88
N ARG A 233 -14.86 -4.83 6.57
CA ARG A 233 -13.44 -4.85 6.18
C ARG A 233 -13.18 -4.11 4.88
N LEU A 234 -13.97 -4.37 3.85
CA LEU A 234 -13.83 -3.70 2.56
C LEU A 234 -14.03 -2.18 2.72
N ARG A 235 -14.97 -1.74 3.57
CA ARG A 235 -15.19 -0.31 3.88
C ARG A 235 -14.02 0.31 4.65
N GLN A 236 -13.41 -0.41 5.60
CA GLN A 236 -12.20 0.06 6.29
C GLN A 236 -11.02 0.19 5.32
N LYS A 237 -10.79 -0.81 4.46
CA LYS A 237 -9.77 -0.77 3.41
C LYS A 237 -10.01 0.37 2.42
N LYS A 238 -11.27 0.57 2.00
CA LYS A 238 -11.72 1.70 1.18
C LYS A 238 -11.37 3.04 1.83
N ALA A 239 -11.70 3.23 3.11
CA ALA A 239 -11.42 4.46 3.83
C ALA A 239 -9.91 4.75 3.91
N ALA A 240 -9.10 3.75 4.28
CA ALA A 240 -7.66 3.89 4.36
C ALA A 240 -7.01 4.23 3.00
N ILE A 241 -7.44 3.58 1.92
CA ILE A 241 -6.95 3.89 0.57
C ILE A 241 -7.43 5.28 0.12
N SER A 242 -8.64 5.70 0.51
CA SER A 242 -9.15 7.05 0.21
C SER A 242 -8.32 8.12 0.90
N GLU A 243 -7.96 7.92 2.17
CA GLU A 243 -7.06 8.83 2.92
C GLU A 243 -5.67 8.89 2.27
N TYR A 244 -5.12 7.74 1.87
CA TYR A 244 -3.84 7.66 1.16
C TYR A 244 -3.88 8.43 -0.19
N ILE A 245 -4.95 8.28 -0.98
CA ILE A 245 -5.15 9.05 -2.21
C ILE A 245 -5.20 10.54 -1.92
N GLN A 246 -5.93 10.97 -0.89
CA GLN A 246 -6.01 12.38 -0.51
C GLN A 246 -4.64 12.96 -0.14
N GLU A 247 -3.82 12.19 0.58
CA GLU A 247 -2.44 12.59 0.91
C GLU A 247 -1.61 12.79 -0.36
N LEU A 248 -1.62 11.82 -1.28
CA LEU A 248 -0.92 11.91 -2.57
C LEU A 248 -1.40 13.09 -3.43
N GLU A 249 -2.72 13.29 -3.52
CA GLU A 249 -3.31 14.37 -4.29
C GLU A 249 -2.99 15.74 -3.70
N SER A 250 -2.90 15.86 -2.38
CA SER A 250 -2.50 17.10 -1.72
C SER A 250 -1.08 17.53 -2.12
N ILE A 251 -0.15 16.58 -2.19
CA ILE A 251 1.23 16.81 -2.64
C ILE A 251 1.25 17.19 -4.13
N ARG A 252 0.52 16.44 -4.97
CA ARG A 252 0.41 16.71 -6.41
C ARG A 252 -0.20 18.08 -6.70
N HIS A 253 -1.18 18.51 -5.90
CA HIS A 253 -1.82 19.81 -6.05
C HIS A 253 -0.85 20.98 -5.89
N VAL A 254 0.07 20.89 -4.92
CA VAL A 254 1.10 21.92 -4.71
C VAL A 254 2.00 22.06 -5.94
N GLU A 255 2.41 20.95 -6.54
CA GLU A 255 3.19 21.00 -7.79
C GLU A 255 2.38 21.56 -8.94
N SER A 256 1.16 21.07 -9.16
CA SER A 256 0.30 21.51 -10.27
C SER A 256 0.00 23.02 -10.22
N LYS A 257 -0.14 23.58 -9.01
CA LYS A 257 -0.33 25.02 -8.77
C LYS A 257 0.81 25.87 -9.35
N TYR A 258 2.05 25.37 -9.30
CA TYR A 258 3.25 26.10 -9.72
C TYR A 258 3.86 25.56 -11.03
N PHE A 259 3.47 24.37 -11.49
CA PHE A 259 3.99 23.68 -12.68
C PHE A 259 3.86 24.52 -13.95
N THR A 260 2.71 25.18 -14.13
CA THR A 260 2.47 26.07 -15.27
C THR A 260 3.47 27.22 -15.31
N ALA A 261 3.97 27.71 -14.17
CA ALA A 261 4.96 28.79 -14.15
C ALA A 261 6.35 28.37 -14.69
N LEU A 262 6.65 27.06 -14.71
CA LEU A 262 8.00 26.53 -14.98
C LEU A 262 8.09 25.65 -16.24
N THR A 263 6.96 25.31 -16.85
CA THR A 263 6.89 24.52 -18.10
C THR A 263 7.11 25.34 -19.35
N THR A 264 6.97 26.66 -19.29
CA THR A 264 7.27 27.56 -20.40
C THR A 264 8.78 27.70 -20.55
N THR A 265 9.26 27.59 -21.80
CA THR A 265 10.68 27.50 -22.21
C THR A 265 11.58 28.62 -21.67
N THR A 266 10.99 29.69 -21.13
CA THR A 266 11.63 30.86 -20.56
C THR A 266 12.27 30.65 -19.18
N ALA A 267 11.75 29.74 -18.34
CA ALA A 267 12.23 29.56 -16.95
C ALA A 267 13.50 28.69 -16.82
N ARG A 268 14.11 28.26 -17.94
CA ARG A 268 15.26 27.32 -17.93
C ARG A 268 16.63 28.00 -17.79
N ALA A 269 16.74 29.33 -17.85
CA ALA A 269 18.03 30.02 -18.00
C ALA A 269 18.26 31.25 -17.09
N THR A 270 17.39 31.52 -16.12
CA THR A 270 17.32 32.82 -15.43
C THR A 270 17.16 32.66 -13.90
N THR A 271 17.90 33.48 -13.15
CA THR A 271 17.90 33.52 -11.67
C THR A 271 17.01 34.63 -11.10
N SER A 272 16.14 35.23 -11.92
CA SER A 272 15.37 36.42 -11.54
C SER A 272 13.92 36.37 -12.04
N LEU A 273 12.98 36.54 -11.10
CA LEU A 273 11.53 36.57 -11.35
C LEU A 273 11.14 37.69 -12.33
N GLU A 274 11.82 38.83 -12.26
CA GLU A 274 11.54 39.97 -13.14
C GLU A 274 11.93 39.65 -14.59
N SER A 275 13.02 38.90 -14.78
CA SER A 275 13.46 38.47 -16.11
C SER A 275 12.46 37.50 -16.73
N ASP A 276 11.92 36.57 -15.94
CA ASP A 276 10.92 35.60 -16.40
C ASP A 276 9.57 36.26 -16.71
N LEU A 277 9.15 37.23 -15.90
CA LEU A 277 7.97 38.04 -16.19
C LEU A 277 8.11 38.83 -17.50
N LYS A 278 9.27 39.44 -17.76
CA LYS A 278 9.53 40.16 -19.02
C LYS A 278 9.55 39.20 -20.22
N ALA A 279 10.19 38.04 -20.07
CA ALA A 279 10.29 37.03 -21.13
C ALA A 279 8.92 36.45 -21.50
N ILE A 280 8.07 36.16 -20.51
CA ILE A 280 6.75 35.61 -20.78
C ILE A 280 5.81 36.64 -21.42
N GLU A 281 5.92 37.92 -21.03
CA GLU A 281 5.18 39.01 -21.67
C GLU A 281 5.55 39.20 -23.14
N LYS A 282 6.85 39.11 -23.47
CA LYS A 282 7.33 39.12 -24.85
C LYS A 282 6.76 37.95 -25.64
N THR A 283 6.84 36.75 -25.08
CA THR A 283 6.35 35.51 -25.72
C THR A 283 4.82 35.56 -25.96
N ILE A 284 4.05 36.13 -25.03
CA ILE A 284 2.60 36.34 -25.21
C ILE A 284 2.33 37.28 -26.38
N LYS A 285 3.10 38.38 -26.51
CA LYS A 285 2.94 39.33 -27.63
C LYS A 285 3.26 38.68 -28.97
N GLU A 286 4.32 37.88 -29.04
CA GLU A 286 4.71 37.10 -30.23
C GLU A 286 3.62 36.08 -30.59
N CYS A 287 3.16 35.25 -29.64
CA CYS A 287 2.10 34.29 -29.88
C CYS A 287 0.79 34.96 -30.38
N LYS A 288 0.43 36.14 -29.83
CA LYS A 288 -0.71 36.93 -30.31
C LYS A 288 -0.50 37.46 -31.74
N LYS A 289 0.73 37.75 -32.14
CA LYS A 289 1.09 38.13 -33.51
C LYS A 289 0.95 36.93 -34.45
N ASP A 290 1.53 35.78 -34.09
CA ASP A 290 1.46 34.54 -34.87
C ASP A 290 0.01 34.09 -35.10
N ILE A 291 -0.86 34.20 -34.09
CA ILE A 291 -2.30 33.91 -34.24
C ILE A 291 -2.95 34.84 -35.27
N LYS A 292 -2.59 36.12 -35.31
CA LYS A 292 -3.12 37.08 -36.28
C LYS A 292 -2.64 36.76 -37.70
N GLU A 293 -1.38 36.37 -37.85
CA GLU A 293 -0.79 36.00 -39.14
C GLU A 293 -1.37 34.69 -39.67
N ALA A 294 -1.43 33.64 -38.85
CA ALA A 294 -2.06 32.36 -39.21
C ALA A 294 -3.54 32.53 -39.62
N LYS A 295 -4.28 33.45 -38.99
CA LYS A 295 -5.66 33.78 -39.40
C LYS A 295 -5.73 34.47 -40.78
N LYS A 296 -4.79 35.37 -41.09
CA LYS A 296 -4.69 36.00 -42.42
C LYS A 296 -4.38 34.98 -43.51
N GLU A 297 -3.53 34.01 -43.18
CA GLU A 297 -3.11 32.92 -44.07
C GLU A 297 -4.08 31.71 -44.08
N LYS A 298 -5.21 31.78 -43.38
CA LYS A 298 -6.22 30.71 -43.25
C LYS A 298 -5.66 29.37 -42.70
N GLN A 299 -4.62 29.42 -41.89
CA GLN A 299 -4.05 28.25 -41.20
C GLN A 299 -4.75 27.95 -39.87
N SER A 300 -4.60 26.71 -39.38
CA SER A 300 -5.15 26.29 -38.09
C SER A 300 -4.45 26.99 -36.92
N THR A 301 -5.23 27.64 -36.05
CA THR A 301 -4.70 28.32 -34.84
C THR A 301 -4.87 27.51 -33.55
N LYS A 302 -5.35 26.25 -33.62
CA LYS A 302 -5.72 25.46 -32.43
C LYS A 302 -4.56 25.32 -31.44
N PHE A 303 -3.37 24.99 -31.94
CA PHE A 303 -2.17 24.85 -31.12
C PHE A 303 -1.71 26.19 -30.51
N LEU A 304 -1.73 27.27 -31.29
CA LEU A 304 -1.33 28.60 -30.80
C LEU A 304 -2.28 29.12 -29.70
N LEU A 305 -3.58 28.85 -29.82
CA LEU A 305 -4.56 29.21 -28.80
C LEU A 305 -4.34 28.44 -27.48
N LEU A 306 -4.00 27.15 -27.56
CA LEU A 306 -3.64 26.34 -26.39
C LEU A 306 -2.39 26.92 -25.70
N ARG A 307 -1.33 27.17 -26.47
CA ARG A 307 -0.08 27.76 -25.99
C ARG A 307 -0.28 29.14 -25.38
N LEU A 308 -1.14 29.97 -25.96
CA LEU A 308 -1.46 31.29 -25.40
C LEU A 308 -2.11 31.17 -24.02
N LYS A 309 -3.05 30.24 -23.85
CA LYS A 309 -3.72 29.98 -22.57
C LYS A 309 -2.72 29.54 -21.49
N GLU A 310 -1.76 28.68 -21.85
CA GLU A 310 -0.67 28.27 -20.96
C GLU A 310 0.19 29.46 -20.53
N LEU A 311 0.67 30.26 -21.48
CA LEU A 311 1.49 31.46 -21.20
C LEU A 311 0.76 32.48 -20.30
N GLU A 312 -0.52 32.74 -20.55
CA GLU A 312 -1.32 33.65 -19.72
C GLU A 312 -1.52 33.11 -18.30
N SER A 313 -1.69 31.79 -18.15
CA SER A 313 -1.74 31.13 -16.85
C SER A 313 -0.41 31.25 -16.09
N SER A 314 0.70 30.92 -16.74
CA SER A 314 2.05 31.07 -16.20
C SER A 314 2.33 32.50 -15.74
N LYS A 315 1.96 33.51 -16.56
CA LYS A 315 2.11 34.93 -16.21
C LYS A 315 1.36 35.28 -14.93
N LYS A 316 0.12 34.77 -14.77
CA LYS A 316 -0.71 35.00 -13.58
C LYS A 316 -0.03 34.44 -12.32
N VAL A 317 0.56 33.24 -12.39
CA VAL A 317 1.28 32.63 -11.27
C VAL A 317 2.53 33.44 -10.93
N LEU A 318 3.40 33.73 -11.90
CA LEU A 318 4.62 34.52 -11.67
C LEU A 318 4.32 35.92 -11.11
N SER A 319 3.28 36.58 -11.63
CA SER A 319 2.86 37.90 -11.13
C SER A 319 2.35 37.86 -9.69
N SER A 320 1.78 36.73 -9.28
CA SER A 320 1.36 36.51 -7.89
C SER A 320 2.56 36.32 -6.97
N LEU A 321 3.60 35.61 -7.43
CA LEU A 321 4.84 35.41 -6.69
C LEU A 321 5.62 36.71 -6.47
N ALA A 322 5.49 37.69 -7.37
CA ALA A 322 6.14 38.99 -7.25
C ALA A 322 5.55 39.87 -6.12
N LYS A 323 4.42 39.48 -5.52
CA LYS A 323 3.82 40.20 -4.39
C LYS A 323 4.56 39.86 -3.09
N LYS A 324 4.78 40.87 -2.25
CA LYS A 324 5.48 40.74 -0.96
C LYS A 324 4.99 39.53 -0.15
N GLY A 325 5.91 38.67 0.27
CA GLY A 325 5.62 37.52 1.13
C GLY A 325 4.96 36.32 0.44
N LYS A 326 4.66 36.39 -0.87
CA LYS A 326 4.05 35.27 -1.61
C LYS A 326 5.09 34.25 -2.07
N LEU A 327 6.30 34.69 -2.37
CA LEU A 327 7.40 33.82 -2.77
C LEU A 327 7.85 32.92 -1.61
N GLU A 328 7.97 33.49 -0.41
CA GLU A 328 8.31 32.74 0.81
C GLU A 328 7.23 31.71 1.14
N LYS A 329 5.95 32.09 1.09
CA LYS A 329 4.84 31.16 1.28
C LYS A 329 4.84 30.03 0.26
N ALA A 330 5.17 30.31 -1.00
CA ALA A 330 5.27 29.28 -2.03
C ALA A 330 6.42 28.31 -1.75
N ILE A 331 7.55 28.80 -1.24
CA ILE A 331 8.68 27.96 -0.82
C ILE A 331 8.27 27.08 0.37
N GLU A 332 7.63 27.65 1.39
CA GLU A 332 7.13 26.92 2.57
C GLU A 332 6.14 25.82 2.16
N GLU A 333 5.13 26.13 1.32
CA GLU A 333 4.17 25.15 0.81
C GLU A 333 4.86 23.98 0.06
N ILE A 334 5.88 24.27 -0.74
CA ILE A 334 6.65 23.24 -1.47
C ILE A 334 7.51 22.40 -0.51
N GLU A 335 8.13 23.02 0.50
CA GLU A 335 8.94 22.33 1.50
C GLU A 335 8.10 21.41 2.39
N ASP A 336 6.88 21.83 2.75
CA ASP A 336 5.92 21.00 3.46
C ASP A 336 5.45 19.81 2.62
N ALA A 337 5.19 20.03 1.32
CA ALA A 337 4.83 18.96 0.38
C ALA A 337 5.97 17.94 0.20
N LEU A 338 7.22 18.42 0.07
CA LEU A 338 8.41 17.57 0.02
C LEU A 338 8.57 16.75 1.32
N THR A 339 8.40 17.38 2.47
CA THR A 339 8.49 16.68 3.77
C THR A 339 7.40 15.63 3.92
N SER A 340 6.18 15.93 3.45
CA SER A 340 5.06 14.99 3.46
C SER A 340 5.35 13.81 2.54
N SER A 341 5.87 14.06 1.33
CA SER A 341 6.23 13.01 0.38
C SER A 341 7.26 12.00 0.90
N GLN A 342 8.16 12.41 1.79
CA GLN A 342 9.13 11.52 2.43
C GLN A 342 8.51 10.54 3.42
N LYS A 343 7.30 10.82 3.91
CA LYS A 343 6.57 9.99 4.87
C LYS A 343 5.59 9.03 4.18
N VAL A 344 5.28 9.29 2.92
CA VAL A 344 4.40 8.45 2.10
C VAL A 344 5.10 7.11 1.86
N LYS A 345 4.43 6.02 2.24
CA LYS A 345 4.86 4.66 1.93
C LYS A 345 4.50 4.28 0.51
N HIS A 346 5.20 3.28 -0.06
CA HIS A 346 4.78 2.68 -1.31
C HIS A 346 3.40 2.03 -1.17
N PHE A 347 2.60 2.11 -2.24
CA PHE A 347 1.23 1.60 -2.19
C PHE A 347 1.17 0.09 -1.89
N ASP A 348 2.12 -0.69 -2.40
CA ASP A 348 2.17 -2.14 -2.18
C ASP A 348 2.40 -2.45 -0.67
N ASP A 349 3.21 -1.65 0.03
CA ASP A 349 3.44 -1.79 1.48
C ASP A 349 2.19 -1.43 2.28
N VAL A 350 1.49 -0.37 1.87
CA VAL A 350 0.21 0.04 2.49
C VAL A 350 -0.82 -1.08 2.36
N LEU A 351 -0.93 -1.71 1.18
CA LEU A 351 -1.83 -2.84 0.98
C LEU A 351 -1.47 -4.04 1.86
N GLU A 352 -0.19 -4.39 1.98
CA GLU A 352 0.25 -5.50 2.82
C GLU A 352 -0.02 -5.24 4.30
N GLU A 353 0.23 -4.03 4.80
CA GLU A 353 -0.08 -3.63 6.17
C GLU A 353 -1.58 -3.70 6.45
N LEU A 354 -2.42 -3.24 5.52
CA LEU A 354 -3.88 -3.32 5.65
C LEU A 354 -4.34 -4.77 5.69
N ASP A 355 -3.81 -5.64 4.83
CA ASP A 355 -4.18 -7.06 4.81
C ASP A 355 -3.73 -7.78 6.09
N LYS A 356 -2.53 -7.49 6.63
CA LYS A 356 -2.02 -8.08 7.89
C LYS A 356 -2.78 -7.63 9.13
N ASN A 357 -3.00 -6.32 9.28
CA ASN A 357 -3.72 -5.75 10.43
C ASN A 357 -5.15 -6.28 10.54
N ILE A 358 -5.75 -6.61 9.41
CA ILE A 358 -7.08 -7.21 9.33
C ILE A 358 -7.02 -8.70 9.71
N SER A 359 -6.02 -9.45 9.24
CA SER A 359 -5.84 -10.88 9.55
C SER A 359 -5.59 -11.15 11.04
N GLU A 360 -4.76 -10.35 11.71
CA GLU A 360 -4.41 -10.55 13.13
C GLU A 360 -5.61 -10.28 14.08
N LYS A 361 -6.47 -9.32 13.73
CA LYS A 361 -7.71 -9.04 14.48
C LYS A 361 -8.72 -10.18 14.35
N GLU A 362 -8.69 -10.92 13.25
CA GLU A 362 -9.58 -12.05 12.99
C GLU A 362 -9.11 -13.36 13.61
N GLU A 363 -7.80 -13.64 13.65
CA GLU A 363 -7.28 -14.77 14.43
C GLU A 363 -7.67 -14.63 15.90
N GLN A 364 -7.57 -13.43 16.48
CA GLN A 364 -8.06 -13.16 17.84
C GLN A 364 -9.57 -13.37 17.98
N LYS A 365 -10.38 -12.99 16.99
CA LYS A 365 -11.84 -13.17 17.02
C LYS A 365 -12.23 -14.65 16.87
N ALA A 366 -11.57 -15.39 15.98
CA ALA A 366 -11.81 -16.83 15.76
C ALA A 366 -11.39 -17.68 16.97
N LEU A 367 -10.27 -17.36 17.62
CA LEU A 367 -9.83 -17.99 18.88
C LEU A 367 -10.79 -17.74 20.05
N LEU A 368 -11.53 -16.61 20.05
CA LEU A 368 -12.50 -16.28 21.10
C LEU A 368 -13.91 -16.84 20.82
N MET A 369 -14.23 -17.08 19.55
CA MET A 369 -15.56 -17.53 19.08
C MET A 369 -15.63 -19.01 18.67
N SER A 370 -14.55 -19.81 18.83
CA SER A 370 -14.62 -21.26 18.60
C SER A 370 -15.49 -21.93 19.67
N ASP A 371 -16.68 -22.37 19.28
CA ASP A 371 -17.59 -23.20 20.06
C ASP A 371 -16.95 -24.58 20.34
N SER A 372 -16.32 -24.72 21.51
CA SER A 372 -16.06 -26.02 22.13
C SER A 372 -17.04 -26.22 23.28
N PRO A 373 -17.69 -27.39 23.37
CA PRO A 373 -18.72 -27.65 24.36
C PRO A 373 -18.12 -27.85 25.76
N LEU A 374 -18.96 -27.57 26.76
CA LEU A 374 -18.86 -27.91 28.20
C LEU A 374 -18.47 -26.77 29.15
N SER A 375 -19.15 -26.81 30.30
CA SER A 375 -19.62 -25.72 31.15
C SER A 375 -18.58 -25.01 32.02
N ASN A 376 -17.29 -25.14 31.75
CA ASN A 376 -16.21 -24.52 32.55
C ASN A 376 -15.78 -23.12 32.05
N LYS A 377 -16.25 -22.66 30.87
CA LYS A 377 -15.83 -21.37 30.29
C LYS A 377 -16.66 -20.14 30.72
N LYS A 378 -17.83 -20.30 31.36
CA LYS A 378 -18.65 -19.14 31.77
C LYS A 378 -18.00 -18.36 32.92
N GLU A 379 -17.51 -19.07 33.93
CA GLU A 379 -16.74 -18.48 35.03
C GLU A 379 -15.41 -17.90 34.53
N GLU A 380 -14.73 -18.57 33.59
CA GLU A 380 -13.46 -18.09 33.03
C GLU A 380 -13.64 -16.81 32.19
N ARG A 381 -14.69 -16.72 31.36
CA ARG A 381 -15.07 -15.52 30.60
C ARG A 381 -15.44 -14.35 31.52
N GLN A 382 -16.22 -14.62 32.57
CA GLN A 382 -16.63 -13.61 33.53
C GLN A 382 -15.45 -13.14 34.39
N THR A 383 -14.54 -14.04 34.75
CA THR A 383 -13.30 -13.72 35.46
C THR A 383 -12.40 -12.86 34.58
N LYS A 384 -12.27 -13.18 33.28
CA LYS A 384 -11.48 -12.40 32.32
C LYS A 384 -12.09 -11.03 32.04
N PHE A 385 -13.41 -10.94 31.96
CA PHE A 385 -14.14 -9.66 31.82
C PHE A 385 -13.90 -8.74 33.03
N GLU A 386 -14.00 -9.29 34.25
CA GLU A 386 -13.73 -8.53 35.48
C GLU A 386 -12.24 -8.18 35.64
N GLN A 387 -11.31 -9.04 35.18
CA GLN A 387 -9.88 -8.72 35.12
C GLN A 387 -9.61 -7.55 34.17
N ASN A 388 -10.15 -7.60 32.95
CA ASN A 388 -10.01 -6.55 31.94
C ASN A 388 -10.63 -5.23 32.43
N LYS A 389 -11.80 -5.28 33.07
CA LYS A 389 -12.45 -4.09 33.67
C LYS A 389 -11.58 -3.45 34.76
N ARG A 390 -10.93 -4.26 35.60
CA ARG A 390 -9.97 -3.78 36.62
C ARG A 390 -8.70 -3.23 35.99
N GLU A 391 -8.21 -3.84 34.91
CA GLU A 391 -7.04 -3.36 34.17
C GLU A 391 -7.32 -2.02 33.49
N ILE A 392 -8.48 -1.85 32.84
CA ILE A 392 -8.93 -0.58 32.27
C ILE A 392 -8.98 0.51 33.35
N ALA A 393 -9.57 0.21 34.52
CA ALA A 393 -9.63 1.17 35.63
C ALA A 393 -8.23 1.59 36.13
N LYS A 394 -7.28 0.65 36.22
CA LYS A 394 -5.88 0.93 36.59
C LYS A 394 -5.15 1.75 35.52
N LEU A 395 -5.38 1.44 34.25
CA LEU A 395 -4.77 2.14 33.11
C LEU A 395 -5.31 3.56 33.01
N MET A 396 -6.62 3.77 33.21
CA MET A 396 -7.23 5.10 33.30
C MET A 396 -6.64 5.91 34.47
N ALA A 397 -6.50 5.31 35.66
CA ALA A 397 -5.86 5.99 36.79
C ALA A 397 -4.39 6.34 36.52
N SER A 398 -3.68 5.49 35.75
CA SER A 398 -2.30 5.76 35.32
C SER A 398 -2.24 6.90 34.29
N LEU A 399 -3.24 6.98 33.42
CA LEU A 399 -3.41 8.03 32.42
C LEU A 399 -3.71 9.39 33.09
N ASP A 400 -4.49 9.38 34.17
CA ASP A 400 -4.72 10.54 35.03
C ASP A 400 -3.47 10.95 35.82
N ALA A 401 -2.65 10.00 36.28
CA ALA A 401 -1.39 10.30 36.97
C ALA A 401 -0.31 10.93 36.06
N VAL A 402 -0.36 10.66 34.74
CA VAL A 402 0.51 11.31 33.74
C VAL A 402 0.06 12.74 33.43
N LYS A 403 -1.21 13.10 33.72
CA LYS A 403 -1.72 14.47 33.66
C LYS A 403 -1.44 15.22 34.96
N VAL A 404 -0.28 15.88 35.03
CA VAL A 404 -0.08 16.95 36.03
C VAL A 404 -0.32 18.29 35.35
N GLU A 405 -1.27 19.05 35.87
CA GLU A 405 -1.62 20.39 35.40
C GLU A 405 -0.38 21.28 35.33
N GLY A 406 -0.12 21.89 34.16
CA GLY A 406 0.97 22.85 33.96
C GLY A 406 2.35 22.29 33.58
N LYS A 407 2.52 20.97 33.37
CA LYS A 407 3.80 20.39 32.96
C LYS A 407 3.90 20.17 31.44
N ILE A 408 5.04 20.50 30.83
CA ILE A 408 5.34 20.17 29.43
C ILE A 408 5.59 18.66 29.35
N ILE A 409 4.72 17.95 28.64
CA ILE A 409 4.80 16.50 28.43
C ILE A 409 5.93 16.20 27.43
N THR A 410 6.87 15.35 27.81
CA THR A 410 7.95 14.88 26.94
C THR A 410 7.45 13.92 25.86
N LYS A 411 8.20 13.72 24.77
CA LYS A 411 7.84 12.76 23.71
C LYS A 411 7.64 11.33 24.24
N GLU A 412 8.40 10.95 25.26
CA GLU A 412 8.30 9.63 25.89
C GLU A 412 7.04 9.47 26.73
N GLU A 413 6.63 10.52 27.45
CA GLU A 413 5.36 10.53 28.20
C GLU A 413 4.15 10.56 27.25
N LYS A 414 4.25 11.26 26.11
CA LYS A 414 3.23 11.22 25.05
C LYS A 414 3.10 9.83 24.44
N LYS A 415 4.22 9.13 24.21
CA LYS A 415 4.20 7.76 23.69
C LYS A 415 3.58 6.79 24.71
N LYS A 416 3.95 6.90 25.99
CA LYS A 416 3.32 6.13 27.07
C LYS A 416 1.81 6.38 27.16
N TRP A 417 1.38 7.61 26.91
CA TRP A 417 -0.03 7.98 26.87
C TRP A 417 -0.77 7.30 25.71
N GLU A 418 -0.25 7.41 24.49
CA GLU A 418 -0.81 6.74 23.30
C GLU A 418 -0.82 5.21 23.44
N ASP A 419 0.17 4.62 24.10
CA ASP A 419 0.26 3.18 24.37
C ASP A 419 -0.77 2.72 25.41
N ILE A 420 -1.04 3.52 26.45
CA ILE A 420 -2.09 3.25 27.44
C ILE A 420 -3.48 3.37 26.80
N GLU A 421 -3.73 4.39 25.96
CA GLU A 421 -5.00 4.55 25.24
C GLU A 421 -5.29 3.36 24.32
N LYS A 422 -4.31 2.95 23.51
CA LYS A 422 -4.43 1.76 22.66
C LYS A 422 -4.71 0.49 23.47
N ARG A 423 -4.13 0.36 24.67
CA ARG A 423 -4.38 -0.79 25.55
C ARG A 423 -5.78 -0.76 26.14
N ILE A 424 -6.29 0.41 26.55
CA ILE A 424 -7.67 0.58 27.01
C ILE A 424 -8.65 0.21 25.90
N ASP A 425 -8.46 0.74 24.69
CA ASP A 425 -9.32 0.46 23.53
C ASP A 425 -9.34 -1.05 23.21
N LYS A 426 -8.17 -1.70 23.26
CA LYS A 426 -8.06 -3.14 23.08
C LYS A 426 -8.81 -3.92 24.17
N LEU A 427 -8.64 -3.55 25.44
CA LEU A 427 -9.32 -4.21 26.56
C LEU A 427 -10.84 -3.99 26.55
N MET A 428 -11.30 -2.81 26.11
CA MET A 428 -12.73 -2.51 25.92
C MET A 428 -13.33 -3.37 24.81
N TYR A 429 -12.64 -3.48 23.68
CA TYR A 429 -13.02 -4.37 22.58
C TYR A 429 -13.03 -5.85 23.01
N GLU A 430 -12.01 -6.31 23.75
CA GLU A 430 -11.97 -7.66 24.34
C GLU A 430 -13.15 -7.90 25.30
N ASN A 431 -13.52 -6.90 26.11
CA ASN A 431 -14.68 -6.97 27.01
C ASN A 431 -16.02 -7.03 26.27
N ASP A 432 -16.14 -6.31 25.16
CA ASP A 432 -17.33 -6.36 24.31
C ASP A 432 -17.52 -7.73 23.66
N LEU A 433 -16.43 -8.45 23.38
CA LEU A 433 -16.46 -9.83 22.88
C LEU A 433 -16.77 -10.88 23.97
N LEU A 434 -16.54 -10.56 25.25
CA LEU A 434 -16.73 -11.50 26.37
C LEU A 434 -18.17 -11.52 26.93
N LYS A 435 -19.04 -10.59 26.54
CA LYS A 435 -20.47 -10.57 26.96
C LYS A 435 -21.27 -11.59 26.14
N SER A 436 -21.41 -12.81 26.68
CA SER A 436 -21.86 -13.96 25.88
C SER A 436 -23.37 -14.18 25.76
N ASP A 437 -24.26 -13.31 26.24
CA ASP A 437 -25.72 -13.46 26.06
C ASP A 437 -26.39 -12.09 26.06
N ASN A 438 -26.76 -11.57 24.88
CA ASN A 438 -27.90 -10.68 24.68
C ASN A 438 -28.22 -10.59 23.17
N PRO A 439 -29.52 -10.46 22.78
CA PRO A 439 -29.94 -10.27 21.39
C PRO A 439 -29.30 -9.01 20.78
N PRO A 440 -29.29 -8.85 19.43
CA PRO A 440 -28.64 -7.71 18.77
C PRO A 440 -29.11 -6.39 19.41
N LYS A 441 -28.16 -5.59 19.89
CA LYS A 441 -28.42 -4.32 20.58
C LYS A 441 -29.30 -3.44 19.69
N SER A 442 -30.37 -2.86 20.23
CA SER A 442 -31.11 -1.81 19.54
C SER A 442 -30.23 -0.57 19.39
N ASN A 443 -30.44 0.22 18.34
CA ASN A 443 -29.71 1.48 18.13
C ASN A 443 -29.82 2.41 19.34
N GLU A 444 -30.88 2.27 20.16
CA GLU A 444 -31.10 3.12 21.34
C GLU A 444 -30.08 2.90 22.47
N GLU A 445 -29.46 1.71 22.58
CA GLU A 445 -28.40 1.45 23.57
C GLU A 445 -27.05 2.05 23.12
N ILE A 446 -26.79 2.07 21.80
CA ILE A 446 -25.63 2.75 21.19
C ILE A 446 -25.81 4.27 21.33
N ILE A 447 -27.03 4.78 21.09
CA ILE A 447 -27.40 6.18 21.26
C ILE A 447 -27.25 6.60 22.73
N HIS A 448 -27.57 5.73 23.70
CA HIS A 448 -27.36 6.00 25.12
C HIS A 448 -25.87 6.20 25.45
N ASN A 449 -25.01 5.29 24.99
CA ASN A 449 -23.55 5.38 25.20
C ASN A 449 -22.92 6.61 24.54
N LEU A 450 -23.40 6.98 23.34
CA LEU A 450 -22.99 8.22 22.67
C LEU A 450 -23.43 9.46 23.45
N LYS A 451 -24.67 9.49 23.98
CA LYS A 451 -25.17 10.58 24.82
C LYS A 451 -24.39 10.73 26.13
N ASP A 452 -24.01 9.62 26.76
CA ASP A 452 -23.19 9.66 27.98
C ASP A 452 -21.75 10.09 27.70
N SER A 453 -21.16 9.62 26.60
CA SER A 453 -19.85 10.10 26.12
C SER A 453 -19.87 11.60 25.80
N MET A 454 -20.98 12.11 25.24
CA MET A 454 -21.20 13.55 25.04
C MET A 454 -21.26 14.31 26.36
N ARG A 455 -22.02 13.81 27.36
CA ARG A 455 -22.13 14.43 28.69
C ARG A 455 -20.77 14.51 29.39
N ILE A 456 -19.99 13.43 29.35
CA ILE A 456 -18.64 13.39 29.93
C ILE A 456 -17.72 14.37 29.21
N THR A 457 -17.73 14.39 27.88
CA THR A 457 -16.89 15.30 27.09
C THR A 457 -17.29 16.77 27.29
N LEU A 458 -18.58 17.07 27.47
CA LEU A 458 -19.08 18.41 27.80
C LEU A 458 -18.55 18.87 29.15
N ALA A 459 -18.74 18.05 30.19
CA ALA A 459 -18.25 18.34 31.54
C ALA A 459 -16.72 18.54 31.60
N LEU A 460 -15.97 17.85 30.74
CA LEU A 460 -14.50 18.00 30.62
C LEU A 460 -14.07 19.22 29.78
N SER A 461 -14.97 19.79 28.98
CA SER A 461 -14.73 20.97 28.13
C SER A 461 -15.16 22.28 28.78
N GLU A 462 -16.04 22.22 29.78
CA GLU A 462 -16.39 23.36 30.63
C GLU A 462 -15.14 23.83 31.40
N GLY A 463 -14.78 25.11 31.23
CA GLY A 463 -13.57 25.70 31.82
C GLY A 463 -12.27 25.54 30.99
N LYS A 464 -12.31 24.93 29.79
CA LYS A 464 -11.16 24.86 28.86
C LYS A 464 -11.14 26.03 27.88
N ASP A 465 -10.03 26.19 27.14
CA ASP A 465 -9.88 27.27 26.16
C ASP A 465 -10.93 27.23 25.04
N LYS A 466 -11.17 28.39 24.42
CA LYS A 466 -12.21 28.57 23.40
C LYS A 466 -12.05 27.61 22.20
N LYS A 467 -10.82 27.25 21.85
CA LYS A 467 -10.50 26.35 20.74
C LYS A 467 -10.86 24.89 21.07
N THR A 468 -10.69 24.50 22.33
CA THR A 468 -11.07 23.19 22.86
C THR A 468 -12.59 23.08 22.98
N GLN A 469 -13.25 24.15 23.42
CA GLN A 469 -14.72 24.24 23.40
C GLN A 469 -15.30 24.19 21.98
N GLU A 470 -14.66 24.85 21.00
CA GLU A 470 -15.06 24.81 19.59
C GLU A 470 -14.87 23.40 18.99
N LYS A 471 -13.76 22.71 19.31
CA LYS A 471 -13.54 21.31 18.91
C LYS A 471 -14.55 20.35 19.54
N ALA A 472 -14.81 20.48 20.84
CA ALA A 472 -15.85 19.71 21.52
C ALA A 472 -17.22 19.98 20.88
N THR A 473 -17.55 21.24 20.58
CA THR A 473 -18.78 21.62 19.88
C THR A 473 -18.89 21.00 18.48
N SER A 474 -17.80 20.96 17.72
CA SER A 474 -17.75 20.30 16.41
C SER A 474 -17.94 18.78 16.53
N TYR A 475 -17.29 18.16 17.51
CA TYR A 475 -17.45 16.75 17.83
C TYR A 475 -18.91 16.43 18.25
N PHE A 476 -19.55 17.30 19.03
CA PHE A 476 -20.96 17.15 19.40
C PHE A 476 -21.92 17.31 18.23
N LYS A 477 -21.63 18.20 17.27
CA LYS A 477 -22.40 18.29 16.03
C LYS A 477 -22.31 16.98 15.24
N SER A 478 -21.12 16.39 15.17
CA SER A 478 -20.91 15.09 14.53
C SER A 478 -21.70 13.98 15.23
N ILE A 479 -21.60 13.84 16.56
CA ILE A 479 -22.33 12.80 17.30
C ILE A 479 -23.86 13.00 17.21
N LYS A 480 -24.36 14.25 17.28
CA LYS A 480 -25.79 14.52 17.07
C LYS A 480 -26.26 14.09 15.68
N GLN A 481 -25.44 14.32 14.67
CA GLN A 481 -25.72 13.91 13.31
C GLN A 481 -25.72 12.37 13.21
N THR A 482 -24.75 11.69 13.81
CA THR A 482 -24.70 10.22 13.84
C THR A 482 -25.89 9.62 14.61
N ILE A 483 -26.31 10.20 15.74
CA ILE A 483 -27.53 9.76 16.47
C ILE A 483 -28.78 9.94 15.60
N LYS A 484 -28.84 11.01 14.80
CA LYS A 484 -29.95 11.27 13.89
C LYS A 484 -29.99 10.22 12.78
N GLU A 485 -28.85 9.95 12.16
CA GLU A 485 -28.68 8.91 11.14
C GLU A 485 -29.04 7.52 11.69
N MET A 486 -28.60 7.18 12.90
CA MET A 486 -28.96 5.90 13.55
C MET A 486 -30.47 5.75 13.83
N ARG A 487 -31.17 6.84 14.12
CA ARG A 487 -32.63 6.83 14.33
C ARG A 487 -33.41 6.77 13.02
N GLU A 488 -32.93 7.48 12.00
CA GLU A 488 -33.46 7.42 10.64
C GLU A 488 -33.25 6.02 10.02
N GLU A 489 -32.14 5.35 10.34
CA GLU A 489 -31.90 3.95 9.94
C GLU A 489 -32.86 2.97 10.65
N ASP A 490 -33.16 3.17 11.93
CA ASP A 490 -34.10 2.32 12.68
C ASP A 490 -35.55 2.49 12.20
N GLU A 491 -35.98 3.72 11.89
CA GLU A 491 -37.31 4.01 11.32
C GLU A 491 -37.47 3.47 9.89
N ASN A 492 -36.39 3.45 9.10
CA ASN A 492 -36.41 2.89 7.74
C ASN A 492 -36.32 1.35 7.70
N LEU A 493 -35.83 0.73 8.78
CA LEU A 493 -35.73 -0.73 8.91
C LEU A 493 -36.97 -1.36 9.57
N ASN A 494 -37.83 -0.57 10.25
CA ASN A 494 -39.08 -1.02 10.87
C ASN A 494 -40.24 -0.01 10.67
N PRO A 495 -40.98 -0.07 9.55
CA PRO A 495 -42.14 0.81 9.31
C PRO A 495 -43.36 0.55 10.23
N ASP A 496 -43.40 -0.60 10.92
CA ASP A 496 -44.60 -1.11 11.61
C ASP A 496 -44.80 -0.59 13.05
N HIS A 497 -44.05 0.42 13.48
CA HIS A 497 -44.33 1.16 14.71
C HIS A 497 -44.99 2.54 14.47
N GLY A 498 -45.37 2.84 13.22
CA GLY A 498 -46.05 4.06 12.80
C GLY A 498 -47.58 4.09 12.93
N TYR A 499 -48.22 3.12 13.59
CA TYR A 499 -49.67 3.18 13.89
C TYR A 499 -49.94 2.98 15.39
N SER A 500 -50.09 4.10 16.12
CA SER A 500 -51.25 4.36 17.00
C SER A 500 -51.03 5.61 17.86
N LEU A 501 -51.32 6.77 17.30
CA LEU A 501 -51.89 7.89 18.08
C LEU A 501 -53.09 8.45 17.32
N LYS A 502 -54.22 7.73 17.40
CA LYS A 502 -55.58 8.29 17.37
C LYS A 502 -56.52 7.43 18.20
N LYS A 503 -56.59 7.72 19.50
CA LYS A 503 -57.82 8.13 20.19
C LYS A 503 -57.48 8.71 21.56
#